data_AF-A0A5B8QV06-F1
#
_entry.id   AF-A0A5B8QV06-F1
#
_cell.length_a   1.000
_cell.length_b   1.000
_cell.length_c   1.000
_cell.angle_alpha   90.00
_cell.angle_beta   90.00
_cell.angle_gamma   90.00
#
_symmetry.space_group_name_H-M   'P 1'
#
loop_
_entity.id
_entity.type
_entity.pdbx_description
1 polymer ?
#
loop_
_entity_poly.entity_id
_entity_poly.type
_entity_poly.pdbx_seq_one_letter_code
_entity_poly.pdbx_strand_id
1 'polypeptide(L)'
;MAPYLFSEPGVQLHFGLNTSALLNAIERADVIVLHAAIYSNFADNAVGQLLLKRLQNARLRQLTLIKLEPTRLWRDEFATILRPDMPLQDVEQLYDISRHWCAELKTQFPEAINLVSTHALPLQPILLIGDRLFVGHYAHSHTTSAQGLWIEFDTIALGLAPNSLIDWFYSGVTSEQDSPVAITLGRYVEECRRAVGDLWYQSVIALDKERH
;
A
#
# COMPACT_ATOMS: atom_id res chain seq x y z
N MET A 1 15.09 29.24 13.54
CA MET A 1 14.28 27.99 13.57
C MET A 1 12.89 28.35 13.08
N ALA A 2 12.52 27.92 11.88
CA ALA A 2 11.18 28.16 11.36
C ALA A 2 10.18 27.29 12.14
N PRO A 3 9.05 27.84 12.62
CA PRO A 3 8.04 27.06 13.30
C PRO A 3 7.25 26.30 12.24
N TYR A 4 7.63 25.06 11.94
CA TYR A 4 6.83 24.17 11.10
C TYR A 4 5.66 23.60 11.93
N LEU A 5 4.71 24.46 12.25
CA LEU A 5 3.34 24.04 12.58
C LEU A 5 2.47 24.40 11.37
N PHE A 6 2.73 23.75 10.25
CA PHE A 6 1.87 23.87 9.09
C PHE A 6 0.95 22.65 9.07
N SER A 7 -0.34 22.89 9.30
CA SER A 7 -1.37 22.10 8.65
C SER A 7 -1.29 22.44 7.15
N GLU A 8 -0.31 21.87 6.46
CA GLU A 8 -0.22 21.94 4.99
C GLU A 8 -1.58 21.51 4.43
N PRO A 9 -2.25 22.35 3.60
CA PRO A 9 -3.48 21.95 2.94
C PRO A 9 -3.25 20.64 2.20
N GLY A 10 -4.04 19.62 2.53
CA GLY A 10 -3.91 18.31 1.92
C GLY A 10 -2.98 17.32 2.64
N VAL A 11 -2.46 17.63 3.84
CA VAL A 11 -1.83 16.63 4.72
C VAL A 11 -2.64 16.47 5.99
N GLN A 12 -3.03 15.23 6.32
CA GLN A 12 -3.72 14.92 7.57
C GLN A 12 -3.02 13.78 8.30
N LEU A 13 -2.91 13.91 9.61
CA LEU A 13 -2.30 12.92 10.49
C LEU A 13 -3.39 12.25 11.33
N HIS A 14 -3.35 10.93 11.40
CA HIS A 14 -4.35 10.12 12.08
C HIS A 14 -3.70 9.07 12.98
N PHE A 15 -4.24 8.92 14.20
CA PHE A 15 -3.99 7.73 15.01
C PHE A 15 -4.93 6.64 14.49
N GLY A 16 -4.36 5.65 13.80
CA GLY A 16 -5.13 4.70 13.01
C GLY A 16 -5.49 5.16 11.61
N LEU A 17 -5.84 4.20 10.77
CA LEU A 17 -6.31 4.44 9.42
C LEU A 17 -7.70 5.08 9.46
N ASN A 18 -7.81 6.31 8.95
CA ASN A 18 -9.08 7.02 8.84
C ASN A 18 -10.01 6.29 7.87
N THR A 19 -10.86 5.42 8.41
CA THR A 19 -11.71 4.52 7.62
C THR A 19 -12.74 5.30 6.81
N SER A 20 -13.27 6.42 7.33
CA SER A 20 -14.21 7.25 6.60
C SER A 20 -13.56 7.93 5.39
N ALA A 21 -12.36 8.50 5.55
CA ALA A 21 -11.61 9.07 4.43
C ALA A 21 -11.21 8.01 3.41
N LEU A 22 -10.77 6.84 3.88
CA LEU A 22 -10.44 5.70 3.02
C LEU A 22 -11.64 5.24 2.18
N LEU A 23 -12.81 5.02 2.80
CA LEU A 23 -14.02 4.60 2.08
C LEU A 23 -14.43 5.66 1.04
N ASN A 24 -14.34 6.95 1.38
CA ASN A 24 -14.62 8.03 0.43
C ASN A 24 -13.65 8.06 -0.75
N ALA A 25 -12.37 7.80 -0.52
CA ALA A 25 -11.37 7.68 -1.57
C ALA A 25 -11.67 6.48 -2.48
N ILE A 26 -11.95 5.32 -1.88
CA ILE A 26 -12.29 4.09 -2.59
C ILE A 26 -13.57 4.25 -3.41
N GLU A 27 -14.57 5.02 -2.95
CA GLU A 27 -15.83 5.29 -3.69
C GLU A 27 -15.63 6.19 -4.92
N ARG A 28 -14.49 6.88 -5.05
CA ARG A 28 -14.20 7.80 -6.16
C ARG A 28 -13.13 7.32 -7.13
N ALA A 29 -12.24 6.43 -6.70
CA ALA A 29 -11.13 5.97 -7.52
C ALA A 29 -11.53 4.83 -8.48
N ASP A 30 -11.08 4.92 -9.73
CA ASP A 30 -11.26 3.84 -10.71
C ASP A 30 -10.07 2.87 -10.76
N VAL A 31 -8.93 3.29 -10.20
CA VAL A 31 -7.70 2.50 -10.06
C VAL A 31 -7.16 2.62 -8.65
N ILE A 32 -6.81 1.48 -8.06
CA ILE A 32 -6.32 1.38 -6.69
C ILE A 32 -5.08 0.50 -6.66
N VAL A 33 -4.07 0.89 -5.88
CA VAL A 33 -2.91 0.07 -5.53
C VAL A 33 -2.83 -0.02 -4.01
N LEU A 34 -2.90 -1.23 -3.48
CA LEU A 34 -2.70 -1.51 -2.06
C LEU A 34 -1.38 -2.24 -1.91
N HIS A 35 -0.51 -1.72 -1.05
CA HIS A 35 0.72 -2.36 -0.61
C HIS A 35 0.71 -2.46 0.91
N ALA A 36 0.32 -3.62 1.43
CA ALA A 36 0.29 -3.88 2.87
C ALA A 36 0.87 -5.26 3.19
N ALA A 37 1.37 -5.41 4.41
CA ALA A 37 1.95 -6.67 4.87
C ALA A 37 0.88 -7.78 4.99
N ILE A 38 -0.32 -7.44 5.49
CA ILE A 38 -1.41 -8.38 5.74
C ILE A 38 -2.75 -7.69 5.41
N TYR A 39 -3.62 -8.38 4.66
CA TYR A 39 -4.95 -7.93 4.27
C TYR A 39 -6.11 -8.58 5.04
N SER A 40 -5.83 -9.38 6.07
CA SER A 40 -6.87 -10.08 6.84
C SER A 40 -7.94 -9.14 7.40
N ASN A 41 -7.55 -7.92 7.80
CA ASN A 41 -8.50 -6.90 8.24
C ASN A 41 -9.52 -6.50 7.16
N PHE A 42 -9.18 -6.65 5.87
CA PHE A 42 -10.07 -6.33 4.75
C PHE A 42 -10.96 -7.50 4.34
N ALA A 43 -10.74 -8.72 4.84
CA ALA A 43 -11.59 -9.86 4.49
C ALA A 43 -13.04 -9.64 4.97
N ASP A 44 -13.21 -9.13 6.19
CA ASP A 44 -14.51 -9.02 6.86
C ASP A 44 -14.81 -7.60 7.38
N ASN A 45 -14.49 -6.57 6.59
CA ASN A 45 -14.79 -5.19 6.99
C ASN A 45 -15.42 -4.36 5.86
N ALA A 46 -15.80 -3.12 6.21
CA ALA A 46 -16.44 -2.18 5.28
C ALA A 46 -15.57 -1.86 4.05
N VAL A 47 -14.24 -1.86 4.18
CA VAL A 47 -13.30 -1.63 3.08
C VAL A 47 -13.36 -2.78 2.08
N GLY A 48 -13.27 -4.02 2.56
CA GLY A 48 -13.40 -5.21 1.72
C GLY A 48 -14.74 -5.30 1.01
N GLN A 49 -15.83 -5.06 1.75
CA GLN A 49 -17.18 -5.05 1.19
C GLN A 49 -17.36 -3.99 0.10
N LEU A 50 -16.79 -2.79 0.30
CA LEU A 50 -16.84 -1.73 -0.70
C LEU A 50 -16.03 -2.07 -1.95
N LEU A 51 -14.80 -2.59 -1.80
CA LEU A 51 -13.98 -3.06 -2.92
C LEU A 51 -14.72 -4.13 -3.72
N LEU A 52 -15.28 -5.14 -3.04
CA LEU A 52 -16.05 -6.21 -3.68
C LEU A 52 -17.25 -5.66 -4.44
N LYS A 53 -18.05 -4.78 -3.82
CA LYS A 53 -19.20 -4.14 -4.46
C LYS A 53 -18.80 -3.37 -5.72
N ARG A 54 -17.69 -2.63 -5.67
CA ARG A 54 -17.17 -1.86 -6.81
C ARG A 54 -16.59 -2.72 -7.93
N LEU A 55 -16.03 -3.89 -7.61
CA LEU A 55 -15.58 -4.86 -8.61
C LEU A 55 -16.80 -5.51 -9.29
N GLN A 56 -17.79 -5.93 -8.51
CA GLN A 56 -19.02 -6.58 -9.01
C GLN A 56 -19.83 -5.69 -9.95
N ASN A 57 -19.84 -4.37 -9.73
CA ASN A 57 -20.54 -3.42 -10.60
C ASN A 57 -19.65 -2.79 -11.69
N ALA A 58 -18.42 -3.32 -11.88
CA ALA A 58 -17.44 -2.85 -12.85
C ALA A 58 -17.08 -1.35 -12.74
N ARG A 59 -17.27 -0.72 -11.57
CA ARG A 59 -16.86 0.67 -11.33
C ARG A 59 -15.41 0.78 -10.88
N LEU A 60 -14.83 -0.27 -10.29
CA LEU A 60 -13.38 -0.32 -10.06
C LEU A 60 -12.73 -1.04 -11.24
N ARG A 61 -12.00 -0.29 -12.08
CA ARG A 61 -11.38 -0.84 -13.30
C ARG A 61 -10.19 -1.71 -12.99
N GLN A 62 -9.36 -1.27 -12.03
CA GLN A 62 -8.16 -2.00 -11.64
C GLN A 62 -7.92 -1.89 -10.14
N LEU A 63 -7.64 -3.03 -9.50
CA LEU A 63 -7.13 -3.13 -8.16
C LEU A 63 -5.82 -3.94 -8.19
N THR A 64 -4.71 -3.30 -7.81
CA THR A 64 -3.44 -3.97 -7.61
C THR A 64 -3.26 -4.28 -6.14
N LEU A 65 -3.12 -5.57 -5.81
CA LEU A 65 -2.83 -6.07 -4.48
C LEU A 65 -1.37 -6.51 -4.45
N ILE A 66 -0.53 -5.77 -3.74
CA ILE A 66 0.86 -6.14 -3.47
C ILE A 66 0.86 -6.79 -2.09
N LYS A 67 0.86 -8.12 -2.08
CA LYS A 67 0.87 -8.92 -0.85
C LYS A 67 2.27 -9.37 -0.51
N LEU A 68 2.46 -9.55 0.79
CA LEU A 68 3.71 -9.98 1.34
C LEU A 68 3.78 -11.48 1.52
N GLU A 69 4.87 -12.09 1.06
CA GLU A 69 5.19 -13.50 1.30
C GLU A 69 6.55 -13.57 2.00
N PRO A 70 6.62 -13.27 3.30
CA PRO A 70 7.89 -13.21 4.01
C PRO A 70 8.54 -14.58 4.16
N THR A 71 9.88 -14.62 4.29
CA THR A 71 10.53 -15.82 4.86
C THR A 71 10.07 -16.00 6.30
N ARG A 72 10.12 -17.22 6.83
CA ARG A 72 9.69 -17.50 8.21
C ARG A 72 10.43 -16.64 9.24
N LEU A 73 11.75 -16.52 9.13
CA LEU A 73 12.56 -15.73 10.07
C LEU A 73 12.07 -14.28 10.13
N TRP A 74 11.87 -13.67 8.96
CA TRP A 74 11.41 -12.30 8.90
C TRP A 74 9.96 -12.16 9.37
N ARG A 75 9.06 -13.08 8.98
CA ARG A 75 7.68 -13.09 9.46
C ARG A 75 7.62 -13.07 10.97
N ASP A 76 8.40 -13.95 11.60
CA ASP A 76 8.42 -14.14 13.04
C ASP A 76 9.02 -12.89 13.73
N GLU A 77 10.07 -12.27 13.17
CA GLU A 77 10.61 -10.99 13.65
C GLU A 77 9.63 -9.81 13.48
N PHE A 78 8.98 -9.69 12.33
CA PHE A 78 8.01 -8.64 12.08
C PHE A 78 6.79 -8.76 13.01
N ALA A 79 6.41 -10.00 13.33
CA ALA A 79 5.37 -10.29 14.30
C ALA A 79 5.71 -9.82 15.70
N THR A 80 6.94 -10.08 16.18
CA THR A 80 7.35 -9.64 17.53
C THR A 80 7.42 -8.13 17.65
N ILE A 81 7.72 -7.42 16.56
CA ILE A 81 7.75 -5.95 16.53
C ILE A 81 6.34 -5.37 16.62
N LEU A 82 5.39 -5.86 15.82
CA LEU A 82 4.07 -5.25 15.71
C LEU A 82 3.05 -5.81 16.71
N ARG A 83 3.22 -7.06 17.12
CA ARG A 83 2.26 -7.85 17.90
C ARG A 83 3.00 -8.78 18.88
N PRO A 84 3.79 -8.25 19.83
CA PRO A 84 4.64 -9.04 20.72
C PRO A 84 3.85 -10.04 21.58
N ASP A 85 2.59 -9.73 21.90
CA ASP A 85 1.73 -10.57 22.73
C ASP A 85 0.92 -11.59 21.92
N MET A 86 1.03 -11.58 20.58
CA MET A 86 0.30 -12.50 19.72
C MET A 86 1.12 -13.77 19.47
N PRO A 87 0.56 -14.97 19.73
CA PRO A 87 1.20 -16.24 19.35
C PRO A 87 1.55 -16.29 17.86
N LEU A 88 2.72 -16.85 17.51
CA LEU A 88 3.17 -16.95 16.12
C LEU A 88 2.20 -17.73 15.23
N GLN A 89 1.48 -18.71 15.80
CA GLN A 89 0.45 -19.46 15.07
C GLN A 89 -0.74 -18.58 14.67
N ASP A 90 -1.16 -17.65 15.53
CA ASP A 90 -2.24 -16.72 15.23
C ASP A 90 -1.80 -15.73 14.15
N VAL A 91 -0.53 -15.33 14.17
CA VAL A 91 0.06 -14.49 13.10
C VAL A 91 0.05 -15.23 11.77
N GLU A 92 0.45 -16.50 11.75
CA GLU A 92 0.39 -17.36 10.56
C GLU A 92 -1.03 -17.47 10.01
N GLN A 93 -2.03 -17.61 10.88
CA GLN A 93 -3.43 -17.59 10.50
C GLN A 93 -3.84 -16.25 9.84
N LEU A 94 -3.35 -15.10 10.32
CA LEU A 94 -3.61 -13.81 9.67
C LEU A 94 -3.04 -13.77 8.25
N TYR A 95 -1.85 -14.34 8.02
CA TYR A 95 -1.29 -14.47 6.68
C TYR A 95 -2.11 -15.43 5.80
N ASP A 96 -2.60 -16.53 6.34
CA ASP A 96 -3.47 -17.47 5.61
C ASP A 96 -4.78 -16.80 5.17
N ILE A 97 -5.46 -16.09 6.08
CA ILE A 97 -6.68 -15.32 5.76
C ILE A 97 -6.37 -14.30 4.67
N SER A 98 -5.27 -13.55 4.81
CA SER A 98 -4.85 -12.57 3.81
C SER A 98 -4.59 -13.20 2.45
N ARG A 99 -3.89 -14.35 2.40
CA ARG A 99 -3.58 -15.07 1.16
C ARG A 99 -4.86 -15.56 0.49
N HIS A 100 -5.76 -16.14 1.28
CA HIS A 100 -7.02 -16.67 0.80
C HIS A 100 -7.87 -15.57 0.18
N TRP A 101 -8.11 -14.48 0.91
CA TRP A 101 -8.89 -13.33 0.42
C TRP A 101 -8.33 -12.76 -0.90
N CYS A 102 -7.01 -12.56 -0.98
CA CYS A 102 -6.37 -12.09 -2.22
C CYS A 102 -6.57 -13.07 -3.39
N ALA A 103 -6.42 -14.38 -3.14
CA ALA A 103 -6.57 -15.41 -4.16
C ALA A 103 -8.02 -15.53 -4.65
N GLU A 104 -8.99 -15.41 -3.74
CA GLU A 104 -10.41 -15.39 -4.08
C GLU A 104 -10.76 -14.19 -4.97
N LEU A 105 -10.31 -12.99 -4.61
CA LEU A 105 -10.51 -11.79 -5.43
C LEU A 105 -9.93 -11.96 -6.84
N LYS A 106 -8.69 -12.46 -6.95
CA LYS A 106 -8.06 -12.70 -8.25
C LYS A 106 -8.81 -13.75 -9.08
N THR A 107 -9.34 -14.78 -8.43
CA THR A 107 -10.12 -15.83 -9.10
C THR A 107 -11.45 -15.31 -9.61
N GLN A 108 -12.15 -14.49 -8.81
CA GLN A 108 -13.47 -13.95 -9.17
C GLN A 108 -13.39 -12.83 -10.21
N PHE A 109 -12.32 -12.02 -10.18
CA PHE A 109 -12.16 -10.85 -11.04
C PHE A 109 -10.79 -10.84 -11.73
N PRO A 110 -10.50 -11.82 -12.61
CA PRO A 110 -9.15 -12.05 -13.14
C PRO A 110 -8.59 -10.87 -13.94
N GLU A 111 -9.42 -10.10 -14.64
CA GLU A 111 -8.97 -8.94 -15.44
C GLU A 111 -8.80 -7.67 -14.61
N ALA A 112 -9.64 -7.47 -13.57
CA ALA A 112 -9.61 -6.27 -12.76
C ALA A 112 -8.61 -6.34 -11.59
N ILE A 113 -8.18 -7.55 -11.20
CA ILE A 113 -7.23 -7.76 -10.11
C ILE A 113 -5.83 -8.04 -10.64
N ASN A 114 -4.87 -7.20 -10.27
CA ASN A 114 -3.45 -7.53 -10.39
C ASN A 114 -2.94 -7.98 -9.02
N LEU A 115 -2.65 -9.26 -8.86
CA LEU A 115 -2.14 -9.81 -7.61
C LEU A 115 -0.63 -10.05 -7.72
N VAL A 116 0.13 -9.36 -6.89
CA VAL A 116 1.59 -9.38 -6.87
C VAL A 116 2.04 -9.89 -5.51
N SER A 117 3.02 -10.78 -5.50
CA SER A 117 3.69 -11.20 -4.27
C SER A 117 5.08 -10.60 -4.20
N THR A 118 5.47 -10.08 -3.04
CA THR A 118 6.83 -9.60 -2.79
C THR A 118 7.43 -10.25 -1.56
N HIS A 119 8.73 -10.51 -1.64
CA HIS A 119 9.57 -10.92 -0.51
C HIS A 119 10.35 -9.74 0.10
N ALA A 120 10.27 -8.56 -0.53
CA ALA A 120 10.92 -7.37 -0.02
C ALA A 120 10.22 -6.89 1.25
N LEU A 121 11.00 -6.40 2.22
CA LEU A 121 10.50 -5.84 3.46
C LEU A 121 9.69 -4.57 3.13
N PRO A 122 8.38 -4.51 3.46
CA PRO A 122 7.62 -3.28 3.31
C PRO A 122 8.12 -2.34 4.40
N LEU A 123 8.56 -1.16 4.01
CA LEU A 123 9.00 -0.17 5.00
C LEU A 123 7.80 0.41 5.74
N GLN A 124 6.62 0.33 5.10
CA GLN A 124 5.34 0.83 5.58
C GLN A 124 4.19 0.29 4.71
N PRO A 125 2.93 0.29 5.20
CA PRO A 125 1.79 0.08 4.33
C PRO A 125 1.50 1.37 3.53
N ILE A 126 1.24 1.22 2.23
CA ILE A 126 1.02 2.30 1.27
C ILE A 126 -0.25 2.00 0.47
N LEU A 127 -1.19 2.94 0.43
CA LEU A 127 -2.43 2.83 -0.35
C LEU A 127 -2.50 4.00 -1.34
N LEU A 128 -2.41 3.71 -2.64
CA LEU A 128 -2.61 4.67 -3.73
C LEU A 128 -4.05 4.54 -4.24
N ILE A 129 -4.87 5.57 -4.07
CA ILE A 129 -6.31 5.53 -4.34
C ILE A 129 -6.71 6.79 -5.10
N GLY A 130 -6.59 6.74 -6.44
CA GLY A 130 -6.76 7.92 -7.29
C GLY A 130 -5.81 9.05 -6.85
N ASP A 131 -6.39 10.16 -6.38
CA ASP A 131 -5.69 11.36 -5.89
C ASP A 131 -5.37 11.35 -4.38
N ARG A 132 -5.58 10.21 -3.72
CA ARG A 132 -5.32 10.04 -2.29
C ARG A 132 -4.19 9.06 -2.08
N LEU A 133 -3.29 9.41 -1.17
CA LEU A 133 -2.24 8.53 -0.67
C LEU A 133 -2.43 8.36 0.84
N PHE A 134 -2.48 7.11 1.30
CA PHE A 134 -2.46 6.78 2.72
C PHE A 134 -1.19 6.00 3.02
N VAL A 135 -0.42 6.47 4.00
CA VAL A 135 0.83 5.83 4.44
C VAL A 135 0.75 5.55 5.92
N GLY A 136 0.94 4.29 6.31
CA GLY A 136 1.07 3.94 7.72
C GLY A 136 2.52 3.98 8.19
N HIS A 137 2.75 3.99 9.48
CA HIS A 137 4.09 3.94 10.05
C HIS A 137 4.23 2.72 10.95
N TYR A 138 5.26 1.93 10.68
CA TYR A 138 5.76 0.94 11.63
C TYR A 138 6.77 1.62 12.56
N ALA A 139 6.74 1.26 13.84
CA ALA A 139 7.70 1.73 14.82
C ALA A 139 8.18 0.56 15.67
N HIS A 140 9.50 0.43 15.79
CA HIS A 140 10.12 -0.53 16.70
C HIS A 140 10.05 0.03 18.13
N SER A 141 9.01 -0.34 18.86
CA SER A 141 8.70 0.21 20.19
C SER A 141 8.29 -0.89 21.16
N HIS A 142 8.70 -0.77 22.41
CA HIS A 142 8.19 -1.62 23.49
C HIS A 142 6.70 -1.38 23.79
N THR A 143 6.19 -0.20 23.42
CA THR A 143 4.76 0.11 23.47
C THR A 143 4.20 0.00 22.07
N THR A 144 3.35 -1.00 21.85
CA THR A 144 2.69 -1.22 20.57
C THR A 144 1.44 -0.35 20.44
N SER A 145 1.15 0.06 19.21
CA SER A 145 -0.10 0.71 18.85
C SER A 145 -0.77 -0.15 17.78
N ALA A 146 -1.87 -0.81 18.14
CA ALA A 146 -2.60 -1.68 17.21
C ALA A 146 -3.12 -0.92 15.96
N GLN A 147 -3.31 0.39 16.10
CA GLN A 147 -3.80 1.26 15.03
C GLN A 147 -2.66 2.01 14.32
N GLY A 148 -1.52 2.21 14.98
CA GLY A 148 -0.37 2.90 14.43
C GLY A 148 -0.61 4.38 14.14
N LEU A 149 0.33 4.99 13.44
CA LEU A 149 0.23 6.35 12.91
C LEU A 149 0.02 6.27 11.40
N TRP A 150 -0.91 7.06 10.88
CA TRP A 150 -1.17 7.17 9.45
C TRP A 150 -1.11 8.62 9.01
N ILE A 151 -0.63 8.82 7.79
CA ILE A 151 -0.63 10.10 7.10
C ILE A 151 -1.46 9.95 5.83
N GLU A 152 -2.42 10.85 5.67
CA GLU A 152 -3.22 11.00 4.46
C GLU A 152 -2.72 12.22 3.67
N PHE A 153 -2.52 12.04 2.37
CA PHE A 153 -2.21 13.10 1.42
C PHE A 153 -3.33 13.24 0.39
N ASP A 154 -3.81 14.47 0.20
CA ASP A 154 -4.65 14.91 -0.92
C ASP A 154 -3.74 15.55 -1.97
N THR A 155 -3.47 14.84 -3.06
CA THR A 155 -2.48 15.31 -4.03
C THR A 155 -2.93 16.53 -4.81
N ILE A 156 -4.25 16.72 -4.98
CA ILE A 156 -4.80 17.90 -5.63
C ILE A 156 -4.60 19.13 -4.75
N ALA A 157 -4.90 19.02 -3.45
CA ALA A 157 -4.69 20.12 -2.51
C ALA A 157 -3.20 20.49 -2.38
N LEU A 158 -2.31 19.52 -2.61
CA LEU A 158 -0.86 19.71 -2.65
C LEU A 158 -0.33 20.19 -4.02
N GLY A 159 -1.21 20.52 -4.96
CA GLY A 159 -0.86 21.14 -6.24
C GLY A 159 -0.40 20.17 -7.33
N LEU A 160 -0.61 18.86 -7.17
CA LEU A 160 -0.36 17.88 -8.22
C LEU A 160 -1.56 17.79 -9.18
N ALA A 161 -1.29 17.37 -10.42
CA ALA A 161 -2.34 17.11 -11.39
C ALA A 161 -3.20 15.91 -10.98
N PRO A 162 -4.48 15.86 -11.37
CA PRO A 162 -5.32 14.68 -11.15
C PRO A 162 -4.69 13.40 -11.71
N ASN A 163 -4.86 12.31 -10.97
CA ASN A 163 -4.32 10.97 -11.19
C ASN A 163 -2.79 10.85 -11.20
N SER A 164 -2.04 11.87 -10.77
CA SER A 164 -0.56 11.83 -10.77
C SER A 164 0.02 10.57 -10.13
N LEU A 165 -0.53 10.13 -8.98
CA LEU A 165 -0.05 8.93 -8.29
C LEU A 165 -0.20 7.65 -9.12
N ILE A 166 -1.33 7.51 -9.80
CA ILE A 166 -1.65 6.35 -10.62
C ILE A 166 -0.83 6.39 -11.91
N ASP A 167 -0.71 7.56 -12.54
CA ASP A 167 0.12 7.74 -13.72
C ASP A 167 1.57 7.38 -13.41
N TRP A 168 2.15 7.93 -12.33
CA TRP A 168 3.50 7.60 -11.89
C TRP A 168 3.64 6.12 -11.57
N PHE A 169 2.63 5.47 -10.97
CA PHE A 169 2.67 4.04 -10.69
C PHE A 169 2.81 3.21 -11.97
N TYR A 170 2.24 3.64 -13.11
CA TYR A 170 2.39 2.93 -14.39
C TYR A 170 3.58 3.39 -15.23
N SER A 171 3.77 4.70 -15.40
CA SER A 171 4.80 5.27 -16.30
C SER A 171 6.14 5.56 -15.64
N GLY A 172 6.21 5.51 -14.31
CA GLY A 172 7.36 5.96 -13.52
C GLY A 172 7.23 7.43 -13.10
N VAL A 173 7.95 7.78 -12.04
CA VAL A 173 8.08 9.16 -11.55
C VAL A 173 9.05 9.89 -12.50
N THR A 174 8.61 10.93 -13.18
CA THR A 174 9.47 11.68 -14.10
C THR A 174 10.49 12.51 -13.32
N SER A 175 11.75 12.48 -13.76
CA SER A 175 12.88 13.15 -13.10
C SER A 175 12.84 14.69 -13.18
N GLU A 176 11.89 15.27 -13.90
CA GLU A 176 11.73 16.72 -14.10
C GLU A 176 10.84 17.41 -13.05
N GLN A 177 10.48 16.72 -11.96
CA GLN A 177 9.64 17.31 -10.93
C GLN A 177 10.47 18.06 -9.88
N ASP A 178 10.77 19.33 -10.15
CA ASP A 178 11.44 20.28 -9.23
C ASP A 178 10.64 20.58 -7.93
N SER A 179 9.49 19.93 -7.72
CA SER A 179 8.64 20.14 -6.55
C SER A 179 9.03 19.19 -5.40
N PRO A 180 9.40 19.71 -4.21
CA PRO A 180 9.67 18.89 -3.03
C PRO A 180 8.52 17.94 -2.66
N VAL A 181 7.27 18.35 -2.89
CA VAL A 181 6.08 17.52 -2.68
C VAL A 181 6.11 16.32 -3.61
N ALA A 182 6.32 16.57 -4.90
CA ALA A 182 6.27 15.52 -5.93
C ALA A 182 7.38 14.49 -5.73
N ILE A 183 8.61 14.95 -5.40
CA ILE A 183 9.73 14.08 -5.01
C ILE A 183 9.36 13.23 -3.79
N THR A 184 8.76 13.84 -2.76
CA THR A 184 8.39 13.14 -1.52
C THR A 184 7.34 12.06 -1.78
N LEU A 185 6.26 12.40 -2.49
CA LEU A 185 5.16 11.47 -2.76
C LEU A 185 5.58 10.39 -3.78
N GLY A 186 6.42 10.75 -4.75
CA GLY A 186 6.95 9.84 -5.76
C GLY A 186 7.73 8.67 -5.15
N ARG A 187 8.41 8.85 -4.02
CA ARG A 187 9.13 7.76 -3.32
C ARG A 187 8.19 6.64 -2.86
N TYR A 188 6.98 6.96 -2.39
CA TYR A 188 5.99 5.94 -1.99
C TYR A 188 5.44 5.19 -3.20
N VAL A 189 5.24 5.90 -4.33
CA VAL A 189 4.84 5.27 -5.59
C VAL A 189 5.95 4.35 -6.11
N GLU A 190 7.21 4.78 -6.03
CA GLU A 190 8.38 3.99 -6.43
C GLU A 190 8.53 2.72 -5.56
N GLU A 191 8.26 2.80 -4.26
CA GLU A 191 8.23 1.61 -3.38
C GLU A 191 7.19 0.58 -3.88
N CYS A 192 5.98 1.03 -4.21
CA CYS A 192 4.96 0.15 -4.80
C CYS A 192 5.41 -0.44 -6.13
N ARG A 193 6.01 0.36 -7.02
CA ARG A 193 6.52 -0.10 -8.32
C ARG A 193 7.63 -1.14 -8.19
N ARG A 194 8.58 -0.90 -7.28
CA ARG A 194 9.67 -1.85 -6.98
C ARG A 194 9.11 -3.16 -6.43
N ALA A 195 8.07 -3.10 -5.60
CA ALA A 195 7.40 -4.30 -5.07
C ALA A 195 6.62 -5.08 -6.15
N VAL A 196 6.06 -4.38 -7.14
CA VAL A 196 5.50 -4.97 -8.37
C VAL A 196 6.58 -5.50 -9.31
N GLY A 197 7.84 -5.19 -9.00
CA GLY A 197 9.01 -5.67 -9.70
C GLY A 197 9.15 -4.99 -11.06
N ASP A 198 8.99 -3.66 -11.09
CA ASP A 198 9.15 -2.76 -12.25
C ASP A 198 9.79 -3.49 -13.43
N LEU A 199 9.09 -3.55 -14.58
CA LEU A 199 9.41 -4.24 -15.85
C LEU A 199 10.88 -4.20 -16.34
N TRP A 200 11.75 -3.45 -15.65
CA TRP A 200 13.21 -3.33 -15.75
C TRP A 200 14.04 -4.22 -14.80
N TYR A 201 13.56 -4.60 -13.63
CA TYR A 201 14.36 -5.29 -12.59
C TYR A 201 14.58 -6.79 -12.90
N GLN A 202 13.69 -7.41 -13.69
CA GLN A 202 13.96 -8.73 -14.25
C GLN A 202 15.18 -8.73 -15.18
N SER A 203 15.46 -7.62 -15.87
CA SER A 203 16.64 -7.47 -16.73
C SER A 203 17.93 -7.36 -15.90
N VAL A 204 17.89 -6.70 -14.74
CA VAL A 204 19.06 -6.55 -13.86
C VAL A 204 19.38 -7.87 -13.13
N ILE A 205 18.37 -8.60 -12.66
CA ILE A 205 18.58 -9.94 -12.06
C ILE A 205 19.03 -10.96 -13.13
N ALA A 206 18.54 -10.88 -14.36
CA ALA A 206 19.00 -11.74 -15.46
C ALA A 206 20.48 -11.47 -15.80
N LEU A 207 20.89 -10.19 -15.82
CA LEU A 207 22.29 -9.81 -16.06
C LEU A 207 23.25 -10.23 -14.93
N ASP A 208 22.78 -10.34 -13.69
CA ASP A 208 23.60 -10.82 -12.57
C ASP A 208 23.70 -12.36 -12.54
N LYS A 209 22.68 -13.07 -13.05
CA LYS A 209 22.72 -14.53 -13.24
C LYS A 209 23.63 -14.97 -14.40
N GLU A 210 23.91 -14.09 -15.36
CA GLU A 210 24.89 -14.35 -16.43
C GLU A 210 26.34 -14.01 -16.02
N ARG A 211 26.55 -13.45 -14.82
CA ARG A 211 27.86 -13.07 -14.28
C ARG A 211 28.43 -14.06 -13.25
N HIS A 212 27.76 -15.17 -12.99
CA HIS A 212 28.22 -16.25 -12.11
C HIS A 212 28.20 -17.61 -12.80
#